data_AF-A0A381Z4Z0-F1
#
_entry.id   AF-A0A381Z4Z0-F1
#
_cell.length_a   1.000
_cell.length_b   1.000
_cell.length_c   1.000
_cell.angle_alpha   90.00
_cell.angle_beta   90.00
_cell.angle_gamma   90.00
#
_symmetry.space_group_name_H-M   'P 1'
#
loop_
_entity.id
_entity.type
_entity.pdbx_description
1 polymer ?
#
loop_
_entity_poly.entity_id
_entity_poly.type
_entity_poly.pdbx_seq_one_letter_code
_entity_poly.pdbx_strand_id
1 'polypeptide(L)'
;MKIGFTASAFDLLHAGHVLMLEEAKAQCDHLIVGLQTDPSQDRKTKTKPAQSVVERYLQLRACKFVDEIIPYNTEQDLEDLLAGMHIDIRILGIEYRDKG
;
A
#
# COMPACT_ATOMS: atom_id res chain seq x y z
N MET A 1 14.02 1.95 -15.44
CA MET A 1 13.66 1.67 -14.04
C MET A 1 12.16 1.72 -13.97
N LYS A 2 11.51 0.58 -13.80
CA LYS A 2 10.05 0.44 -13.73
C LYS A 2 9.58 0.69 -12.29
N ILE A 3 8.72 1.68 -12.09
CA ILE A 3 8.19 2.06 -10.78
C ILE A 3 6.82 1.41 -10.59
N GLY A 4 6.72 0.56 -9.56
CA GLY A 4 5.50 -0.08 -9.14
C GLY A 4 4.90 0.61 -7.92
N PHE A 5 3.58 0.62 -7.83
CA PHE A 5 2.86 1.18 -6.69
C PHE A 5 1.79 0.21 -6.21
N THR A 6 1.70 0.00 -4.89
CA THR A 6 0.57 -0.66 -4.24
C THR A 6 0.18 0.08 -2.96
N ALA A 7 -1.06 -0.06 -2.50
CA ALA A 7 -1.52 0.65 -1.30
C ALA A 7 -2.47 -0.20 -0.47
N SER A 8 -2.31 -0.13 0.86
CA SER A 8 -3.19 -0.77 1.84
C SER A 8 -2.96 -0.16 3.23
N ALA A 9 -3.75 -0.60 4.21
CA ALA A 9 -3.51 -0.28 5.61
C ALA A 9 -2.36 -1.12 6.21
N PHE A 10 -2.09 -2.32 5.71
CA PHE A 10 -1.04 -3.23 6.21
C PHE A 10 -1.05 -3.43 7.74
N ASP A 11 -2.23 -3.61 8.31
CA ASP A 11 -2.40 -3.91 9.73
C ASP A 11 -2.01 -5.36 10.03
N LEU A 12 -1.31 -5.58 11.15
CA LEU A 12 -0.79 -6.89 11.55
C LEU A 12 -0.04 -7.58 10.40
N LEU A 13 1.06 -6.98 9.93
CA LEU A 13 1.80 -7.46 8.76
C LEU A 13 2.16 -8.95 8.91
N HIS A 14 1.50 -9.80 8.12
CA HIS A 14 1.60 -11.25 8.18
C HIS A 14 2.07 -11.83 6.84
N ALA A 15 2.28 -13.15 6.78
CA ALA A 15 2.81 -13.85 5.61
C ALA A 15 2.07 -13.52 4.30
N GLY A 16 0.73 -13.41 4.33
CA GLY A 16 -0.05 -13.00 3.15
C GLY A 16 0.33 -11.62 2.58
N HIS A 17 0.60 -10.62 3.43
CA HIS A 17 1.07 -9.32 2.97
C HIS A 17 2.49 -9.41 2.41
N VAL A 18 3.36 -10.20 3.05
CA VAL A 18 4.74 -10.40 2.58
C VAL A 18 4.77 -11.03 1.20
N LEU A 19 3.96 -12.07 0.96
CA LEU A 19 3.83 -12.72 -0.35
C LEU A 19 3.30 -11.74 -1.41
N MET A 20 2.27 -10.96 -1.08
CA MET A 20 1.75 -9.95 -2.00
C MET A 20 2.81 -8.89 -2.37
N LEU A 21 3.60 -8.43 -1.40
CA LEU A 21 4.68 -7.47 -1.64
C LEU A 21 5.83 -8.09 -2.46
N GLU A 22 6.13 -9.37 -2.26
CA GLU A 22 7.08 -10.13 -3.10
C GLU A 22 6.62 -10.19 -4.56
N GLU A 23 5.36 -10.57 -4.77
CA GLU A 23 4.75 -10.65 -6.10
C GLU A 23 4.70 -9.27 -6.76
N ALA A 24 4.36 -8.22 -6.00
CA ALA A 24 4.35 -6.84 -6.47
C ALA A 24 5.76 -6.37 -6.89
N LYS A 25 6.77 -6.62 -6.05
CA LYS A 25 8.17 -6.28 -6.35
C LYS A 25 8.68 -7.03 -7.57
N ALA A 26 8.24 -8.26 -7.82
CA ALA A 26 8.61 -9.00 -9.03
C ALA A 26 8.11 -8.33 -10.33
N GLN A 27 7.16 -7.39 -10.26
CA GLN A 27 6.64 -6.65 -11.41
C GLN A 27 7.33 -5.31 -11.68
N CYS A 28 8.26 -4.86 -10.83
CA CYS A 28 8.91 -3.55 -10.94
C CYS A 28 10.36 -3.56 -10.42
N ASP A 29 11.12 -2.52 -10.78
CA ASP A 29 12.48 -2.33 -10.25
C ASP A 29 12.46 -1.61 -8.90
N HIS A 30 11.43 -0.79 -8.65
CA HIS A 30 11.25 0.00 -7.42
C HIS A 30 9.77 -0.06 -7.00
N LEU A 31 9.47 -0.53 -5.80
CA LEU A 31 8.13 -0.68 -5.25
C LEU A 31 7.86 0.38 -4.18
N ILE A 32 6.91 1.25 -4.50
CA ILE A 32 6.37 2.26 -3.59
C ILE A 32 5.11 1.70 -2.94
N VAL A 33 5.04 1.80 -1.61
CA VAL A 33 3.90 1.33 -0.82
C VAL A 33 3.17 2.53 -0.20
N GLY A 34 1.95 2.77 -0.65
CA GLY A 34 1.01 3.67 0.01
C GLY A 34 0.51 3.06 1.31
N LEU A 35 0.82 3.68 2.45
CA LEU A 35 0.35 3.25 3.77
C LEU A 35 -0.84 4.09 4.21
N GLN A 36 -2.05 3.53 4.15
CA GLN A 36 -3.23 4.24 4.64
C GLN A 36 -3.17 4.39 6.16
N THR A 37 -3.30 5.61 6.67
CA THR A 37 -3.19 5.88 8.11
C THR A 37 -4.40 5.32 8.88
N ASP A 38 -5.62 5.57 8.40
CA ASP A 38 -6.85 5.06 9.00
C ASP A 38 -7.96 4.88 7.93
N PRO A 39 -8.18 3.67 7.40
CA PRO A 39 -9.23 3.41 6.41
C PRO A 39 -10.65 3.68 6.91
N SER A 40 -10.88 3.77 8.23
CA SER A 40 -12.23 4.02 8.78
C SER A 40 -12.70 5.45 8.62
N GLN A 41 -11.79 6.39 8.31
CA GLN A 41 -12.11 7.80 8.06
C GLN A 41 -12.92 7.97 6.77
N ASP A 42 -12.54 7.27 5.70
CA ASP A 42 -13.22 7.37 4.40
C ASP A 42 -14.30 6.31 4.22
N ARG A 43 -14.11 5.14 4.84
CA ARG A 43 -14.94 3.96 4.60
C ARG A 43 -15.52 3.43 5.89
N LYS A 44 -16.79 3.77 6.15
CA LYS A 44 -17.54 3.32 7.35
C LYS A 44 -17.65 1.80 7.50
N THR A 45 -17.43 1.04 6.41
CA THR A 45 -17.41 -0.43 6.44
C THR A 45 -16.07 -1.01 6.89
N LYS A 46 -15.02 -0.19 6.97
CA LYS A 46 -13.68 -0.60 7.40
C LYS A 46 -13.47 -0.22 8.87
N THR A 47 -12.72 -1.05 9.56
CA THR A 47 -12.36 -0.82 10.97
C THR A 47 -11.02 -0.09 11.05
N LYS A 48 -10.86 0.69 12.12
CA LYS A 48 -9.57 1.28 12.48
C LYS A 48 -8.51 0.17 12.66
N PRO A 49 -7.26 0.36 12.19
CA PRO A 49 -6.18 -0.59 12.41
C PRO A 49 -5.92 -0.84 13.90
N ALA A 50 -5.60 -2.08 14.24
CA ALA A 50 -5.17 -2.47 15.58
C ALA A 50 -3.80 -1.86 15.93
N GLN A 51 -2.91 -1.76 14.96
CA GLN A 51 -1.59 -1.18 15.12
C GLN A 51 -1.55 0.29 14.69
N SER A 52 -0.76 1.09 15.40
CA SER A 52 -0.48 2.47 15.02
C SER A 52 0.16 2.54 13.63
N VAL A 53 0.04 3.70 12.97
CA VAL A 53 0.71 3.93 11.68
C VAL A 53 2.23 3.75 11.79
N VAL A 54 2.82 4.09 12.95
CA VAL A 54 4.25 3.95 13.20
C VAL A 54 4.65 2.47 13.24
N GLU A 55 3.92 1.62 13.96
CA GLU A 55 4.19 0.18 14.01
C GLU A 55 4.11 -0.47 12.62
N ARG A 56 3.08 -0.14 11.85
CA ARG A 56 2.89 -0.66 10.49
C ARG A 56 3.96 -0.16 9.53
N TYR A 57 4.33 1.12 9.63
CA TYR A 57 5.43 1.69 8.85
C TYR A 57 6.77 0.98 9.14
N LEU A 58 7.08 0.71 10.41
CA LEU A 58 8.31 0.01 10.79
C LEU A 58 8.34 -1.42 10.26
N GLN A 59 7.22 -2.13 10.29
CA GLN A 59 7.10 -3.48 9.72
C GLN A 59 7.30 -3.47 8.20
N LEU A 60 6.68 -2.53 7.49
CA LEU A 60 6.86 -2.37 6.05
C LEU A 60 8.31 -2.00 5.70
N ARG A 61 8.94 -1.10 6.45
CA ARG A 61 10.34 -0.71 6.24
C ARG A 61 11.28 -1.91 6.41
N ALA A 62 10.96 -2.83 7.31
CA ALA A 62 11.74 -4.05 7.52
C ALA A 62 11.51 -5.11 6.42
N CYS A 63 10.47 -4.97 5.59
CA CYS A 63 10.18 -5.88 4.51
C CYS A 63 11.12 -5.61 3.32
N LYS A 64 11.97 -6.58 2.98
CA LYS A 64 12.98 -6.46 1.91
C LYS A 64 12.44 -6.13 0.51
N PHE A 65 11.13 -6.29 0.30
CA PHE A 65 10.47 -6.05 -0.99
C PHE A 65 9.99 -4.60 -1.16
N VAL A 66 9.98 -3.82 -0.08
CA VAL A 66 9.49 -2.45 -0.06
C VAL A 66 10.66 -1.49 -0.18
N ASP A 67 10.67 -0.65 -1.21
CA ASP A 67 11.75 0.32 -1.41
C ASP A 67 11.39 1.70 -0.82
N GLU A 68 10.12 2.10 -0.94
CA GLU A 68 9.62 3.39 -0.44
C GLU A 68 8.24 3.23 0.20
N ILE A 69 7.95 4.03 1.22
CA ILE A 69 6.66 4.05 1.91
C ILE A 69 6.15 5.48 1.96
N ILE A 70 4.94 5.70 1.45
CA ILE A 70 4.26 7.00 1.46
C ILE A 70 2.98 6.87 2.29
N PRO A 71 2.92 7.45 3.51
CA PRO A 71 1.69 7.52 4.27
C PRO A 71 0.66 8.44 3.60
N TYR A 72 -0.61 8.05 3.61
CA TYR A 72 -1.72 8.88 3.13
C TYR A 72 -2.97 8.67 4.00
N ASN A 73 -3.88 9.64 4.04
CA ASN A 73 -5.05 9.55 4.91
C ASN A 73 -6.29 9.11 4.15
N THR A 74 -6.59 9.81 3.06
CA THR A 74 -7.88 9.68 2.36
C THR A 74 -7.78 8.94 1.02
N GLU A 75 -8.90 8.45 0.49
CA GLU A 75 -8.95 7.95 -0.91
C GLU A 75 -8.60 9.07 -1.92
N GLN A 76 -8.93 10.33 -1.62
CA GLN A 76 -8.51 11.47 -2.45
C GLN A 76 -6.99 11.66 -2.41
N ASP A 77 -6.35 11.56 -1.22
CA ASP A 77 -4.89 11.65 -1.10
C ASP A 77 -4.20 10.58 -1.96
N LEU A 78 -4.78 9.37 -2.02
CA LEU A 78 -4.27 8.30 -2.86
C LEU A 78 -4.39 8.63 -4.35
N GLU A 79 -5.52 9.19 -4.80
CA GLU A 79 -5.69 9.64 -6.19
C GLU A 79 -4.68 10.74 -6.55
N ASP A 80 -4.49 11.71 -5.66
CA ASP A 80 -3.56 12.81 -5.86
C ASP A 80 -2.10 12.31 -5.94
N LEU A 81 -1.72 11.34 -5.11
CA LEU A 81 -0.42 10.67 -5.19
C LEU A 81 -0.23 9.95 -6.53
N LEU A 82 -1.24 9.20 -6.97
CA LEU A 82 -1.18 8.47 -8.25
C LEU A 82 -1.09 9.42 -9.45
N ALA A 83 -1.74 10.58 -9.39
CA ALA A 83 -1.70 11.60 -10.45
C ALA A 83 -0.41 12.43 -10.44
N GLY A 84 0.17 12.66 -9.26
CA GLY A 84 1.36 13.51 -9.07
C GLY A 84 2.69 12.78 -9.26
N MET A 85 2.69 11.45 -9.34
CA MET A 85 3.90 10.63 -9.41
C MET A 85 4.01 9.89 -10.74
N HIS A 86 5.23 9.67 -11.20
CA HIS A 86 5.48 8.77 -12.32
C HIS A 86 5.42 7.32 -11.83
N ILE A 87 4.33 6.62 -12.16
CA ILE A 87 4.08 5.23 -11.81
C ILE A 87 3.86 4.45 -13.11
N ASP A 88 4.69 3.44 -13.36
CA ASP A 88 4.58 2.60 -14.54
C ASP A 88 3.52 1.50 -14.37
N ILE A 89 3.34 1.00 -13.14
CA ILE A 89 2.38 -0.06 -12.85
C ILE A 89 1.75 0.10 -11.46
N ARG A 90 0.42 0.04 -11.41
CA ARG A 90 -0.34 -0.05 -10.17
C ARG A 90 -0.74 -1.51 -9.92
N ILE A 91 -0.37 -2.04 -8.76
CA ILE A 91 -0.61 -3.43 -8.37
C ILE A 91 -1.72 -3.44 -7.31
N LEU A 92 -2.82 -4.11 -7.64
CA LEU A 92 -4.03 -4.18 -6.83
C LEU A 92 -4.29 -5.60 -6.36
N GLY A 93 -4.81 -5.74 -5.15
CA GLY A 93 -5.30 -7.03 -4.64
C GLY A 93 -6.50 -7.54 -5.47
N ILE A 94 -6.70 -8.85 -5.46
CA ILE A 94 -7.77 -9.52 -6.22
C ILE A 94 -9.18 -8.98 -5.91
N GLU A 95 -9.37 -8.44 -4.72
CA GLU A 95 -10.62 -7.83 -4.25
C GLU A 95 -11.02 -6.55 -5.01
N TYR A 96 -10.12 -6.00 -5.82
CA TYR A 96 -10.36 -4.84 -6.69
C TYR A 96 -10.58 -5.22 -8.16
N ARG A 97 -10.54 -6.51 -8.52
CA ARG A 97 -10.65 -7.00 -9.90
C ARG A 97 -11.90 -6.48 -10.62
N ASP A 98 -13.02 -6.38 -9.90
CA ASP A 98 -14.33 -6.01 -10.45
C ASP A 98 -14.74 -4.57 -10.11
N LYS A 99 -13.82 -3.77 -9.56
CA LYS A 99 -14.08 -2.37 -9.14
C LYS A 99 -13.44 -1.33 -10.08
N GLY A 100 -13.09 -1.76 -11.29
CA GLY A 100 -12.48 -0.93 -12.33
C GLY A 100 -13.50 -0.19 -13.19
#